data_AF-J9S193-F1
#
_entry.id   AF-J9S193-F1
#
_cell.length_a   1.000
_cell.length_b   1.000
_cell.length_c   1.000
_cell.angle_alpha   90.00
_cell.angle_beta   90.00
_cell.angle_gamma   90.00
#
_symmetry.space_group_name_H-M   'P 1'
#
loop_
_entity.id
_entity.type
_entity.pdbx_description
1 polymer ?
#
loop_
_entity_poly.entity_id
_entity_poly.type
_entity_poly.pdbx_seq_one_letter_code
_entity_poly.pdbx_strand_id
1 'polypeptide(L)'
;MPNKTIYVSDEDIKVLERAQQVSGGNLSGAVVEALRAYVRAADYRDAGYEEVVLRDGPDGVRRKRFFGRLLAEETEYDEITGNATKLSSYEGRTGKIVLAVHHVDWANYGVTHRQKTGNWLKDLTGLPSVRSLFTADLPDWGDYRVDIVDTAEQLKPLVPERFYARTAAALRPEVEDLDV
;
A
#
# COMPACT_ATOMS: atom_id res chain seq x y z
N MET A 1 -25.96 27.49 -18.66
CA MET A 1 -25.05 26.32 -18.67
C MET A 1 -24.54 26.14 -20.09
N PRO A 2 -23.23 26.07 -20.32
CA PRO A 2 -22.72 25.72 -21.64
C PRO A 2 -23.01 24.24 -21.93
N ASN A 3 -23.48 23.94 -23.13
CA ASN A 3 -23.68 22.57 -23.58
C ASN A 3 -22.40 22.07 -24.27
N LYS A 4 -22.00 20.82 -23.98
CA LYS A 4 -20.91 20.13 -24.67
C LYS A 4 -21.42 18.80 -25.20
N THR A 5 -21.09 18.50 -26.46
CA THR A 5 -21.37 17.20 -27.08
C THR A 5 -20.11 16.35 -27.01
N ILE A 6 -20.25 15.10 -26.55
CA ILE A 6 -19.17 14.11 -26.53
C ILE A 6 -19.56 12.97 -27.47
N TYR A 7 -18.60 12.51 -28.28
CA TYR A 7 -18.75 11.32 -29.09
C TYR A 7 -18.24 10.13 -28.29
N VAL A 8 -19.00 9.05 -28.28
CA VAL A 8 -18.66 7.78 -27.61
C VAL A 8 -18.72 6.67 -28.63
N SER A 9 -17.90 5.63 -28.44
CA SER A 9 -17.97 4.45 -29.28
C SER A 9 -19.26 3.67 -29.02
N ASP A 10 -19.71 2.88 -29.99
CA ASP A 10 -20.88 2.01 -29.82
C ASP A 10 -20.68 0.99 -28.66
N GLU A 11 -19.42 0.60 -28.41
CA GLU A 11 -19.04 -0.34 -27.35
C GLU A 11 -19.24 0.28 -25.95
N ASP A 12 -19.04 1.60 -25.82
CA ASP A 12 -19.14 2.33 -24.56
C ASP A 12 -20.58 2.72 -24.19
N ILE A 13 -21.54 2.62 -25.12
CA ILE A 13 -22.95 2.98 -24.88
C ILE A 13 -23.50 2.27 -23.64
N LYS A 14 -23.17 0.99 -23.46
CA LYS A 14 -23.61 0.18 -22.31
C LYS A 14 -23.12 0.74 -20.97
N VAL A 15 -21.93 1.35 -20.95
CA VAL A 15 -21.37 1.98 -19.75
C VAL A 15 -22.17 3.24 -19.40
N LEU A 16 -22.52 4.05 -20.40
CA LEU A 16 -23.32 5.27 -20.20
C LEU A 16 -24.74 4.95 -19.73
N GLU A 17 -25.38 3.94 -20.32
CA GLU A 17 -26.71 3.47 -19.88
C GLU A 17 -26.67 2.99 -18.42
N ARG A 18 -25.65 2.21 -18.07
CA ARG A 18 -25.47 1.75 -16.69
C ARG A 18 -25.21 2.91 -15.73
N ALA A 19 -24.39 3.87 -16.11
CA ALA A 19 -24.11 5.07 -15.32
C ALA A 19 -25.39 5.88 -15.08
N GLN A 20 -26.24 6.02 -16.10
CA GLN A 20 -27.53 6.71 -15.99
C GLN A 20 -28.49 5.98 -15.02
N GLN A 21 -28.55 4.65 -15.07
CA GLN A 21 -29.36 3.88 -14.13
C GLN A 21 -28.90 4.06 -12.68
N VAL A 22 -27.58 3.98 -12.45
CA VAL A 22 -26.99 4.13 -11.12
C VAL A 22 -27.14 5.55 -10.58
N SER A 23 -27.14 6.56 -11.45
CA SER A 23 -27.32 7.96 -11.05
C SER A 23 -28.78 8.42 -10.96
N GLY A 24 -29.76 7.51 -11.06
CA GLY A 24 -31.18 7.85 -10.99
C GLY A 24 -31.69 8.65 -12.19
N GLY A 25 -31.10 8.47 -13.36
CA GLY A 25 -31.48 9.12 -14.62
C GLY A 25 -30.62 10.32 -15.02
N ASN A 26 -29.75 10.83 -14.13
CA ASN A 26 -28.92 12.01 -14.39
C ASN A 26 -27.54 11.65 -14.94
N LEU A 27 -27.45 11.43 -16.25
CA LEU A 27 -26.19 11.08 -16.91
C LEU A 27 -25.17 12.22 -16.87
N SER A 28 -25.60 13.48 -17.11
CA SER A 28 -24.69 14.62 -17.09
C SER A 28 -24.01 14.80 -15.74
N GLY A 29 -24.76 14.63 -14.64
CA GLY A 29 -24.20 14.64 -13.28
C GLY A 29 -23.18 13.52 -13.07
N ALA A 30 -23.48 12.30 -13.52
CA ALA A 30 -22.57 11.16 -13.43
C ALA A 30 -21.26 11.40 -14.19
N VAL A 31 -21.33 11.95 -15.41
CA VAL A 31 -20.16 12.29 -16.23
C VAL A 31 -19.31 13.36 -15.55
N VAL A 32 -19.93 14.42 -15.02
CA VAL A 32 -19.18 15.49 -14.32
C VAL A 32 -18.50 14.96 -13.07
N GLU A 33 -19.15 14.11 -12.28
CA GLU A 33 -18.53 13.49 -11.11
C GLU A 33 -17.39 12.55 -11.48
N ALA A 34 -17.54 11.75 -12.54
CA ALA A 34 -16.47 10.89 -13.04
C ALA A 34 -15.26 11.71 -13.52
N LEU A 35 -15.48 12.80 -14.27
CA LEU A 35 -14.42 13.69 -14.72
C LEU A 35 -13.72 14.40 -13.55
N ARG A 36 -14.46 14.85 -12.53
CA ARG A 36 -13.89 15.40 -11.30
C ARG A 36 -13.05 14.38 -10.56
N ALA A 37 -13.48 13.13 -10.49
CA ALA A 37 -12.68 12.06 -9.89
C ALA A 37 -11.40 11.79 -10.70
N TYR A 38 -11.50 11.76 -12.03
CA TYR A 38 -10.38 11.58 -12.94
C TYR A 38 -9.33 12.68 -12.79
N VAL A 39 -9.76 13.95 -12.82
CA VAL A 39 -8.86 15.11 -12.67
C VAL A 39 -8.20 15.11 -11.29
N ARG A 40 -8.97 14.90 -10.21
CA ARG A 40 -8.39 14.81 -8.86
C ARG A 40 -7.32 13.72 -8.75
N ALA A 41 -7.56 12.55 -9.36
CA ALA A 41 -6.58 11.47 -9.36
C ALA A 41 -5.33 11.81 -10.18
N ALA A 42 -5.44 12.64 -11.22
CA ALA A 42 -4.29 13.16 -11.97
C ALA A 42 -3.51 14.18 -11.14
N ASP A 43 -4.19 15.16 -10.53
CA ASP A 43 -3.56 16.16 -9.67
C ASP A 43 -2.78 15.53 -8.50
N TYR A 44 -3.31 14.46 -7.90
CA TYR A 44 -2.60 13.72 -6.85
C TYR A 44 -1.33 13.05 -7.35
N ARG A 45 -1.36 12.48 -8.57
CA ARG A 45 -0.18 11.87 -9.19
C ARG A 45 0.88 12.91 -9.52
N ASP A 46 0.47 14.07 -10.03
CA ASP A 46 1.38 15.19 -10.30
C ASP A 46 2.02 15.74 -9.00
N ALA A 47 1.29 15.66 -7.87
CA ALA A 47 1.80 15.97 -6.54
C ALA A 47 2.62 14.85 -5.88
N GLY A 48 2.91 13.75 -6.59
CA GLY A 48 3.73 12.64 -6.10
C GLY A 48 3.01 11.63 -5.19
N TYR A 49 1.67 11.62 -5.20
CA TYR A 49 0.86 10.63 -4.50
C TYR A 49 0.36 9.54 -5.46
N GLU A 50 0.37 8.30 -5.00
CA GLU A 50 -0.12 7.14 -5.75
C GLU A 50 -1.37 6.54 -5.11
N GLU A 51 -2.18 5.82 -5.88
CA GLU A 51 -3.31 5.06 -5.32
C GLU A 51 -2.77 3.83 -4.58
N VAL A 52 -2.87 3.85 -3.26
CA VAL A 52 -2.43 2.77 -2.37
C VAL A 52 -3.64 1.95 -1.93
N VAL A 53 -3.55 0.63 -2.09
CA VAL A 53 -4.54 -0.34 -1.60
C VAL A 53 -3.89 -1.25 -0.57
N LEU A 54 -4.28 -1.09 0.69
CA LEU A 54 -3.77 -1.88 1.80
C LEU A 54 -4.78 -2.95 2.23
N ARG A 55 -4.26 -4.11 2.59
CA ARG A 55 -5.01 -5.15 3.30
C ARG A 55 -5.09 -4.81 4.78
N ASP A 56 -6.17 -5.22 5.45
CA ASP A 56 -6.45 -4.90 6.84
C ASP A 56 -7.31 -5.98 7.50
N GLY A 57 -7.03 -6.28 8.77
CA GLY A 57 -7.61 -7.40 9.52
C GLY A 57 -6.96 -8.76 9.23
N PRO A 58 -7.45 -9.83 9.88
CA PRO A 58 -6.96 -11.19 9.68
C PRO A 58 -7.05 -11.61 8.20
N ASP A 59 -5.98 -12.18 7.67
CA ASP A 59 -5.80 -12.55 6.25
C ASP A 59 -6.06 -11.41 5.23
N GLY A 60 -6.21 -10.17 5.70
CA GLY A 60 -6.35 -9.02 4.82
C GLY A 60 -7.69 -8.97 4.08
N VAL A 61 -8.75 -9.57 4.65
CA VAL A 61 -10.09 -9.63 4.04
C VAL A 61 -10.64 -8.23 3.75
N ARG A 62 -10.37 -7.26 4.63
CA ARG A 62 -10.74 -5.86 4.39
C ARG A 62 -9.64 -5.17 3.59
N ARG A 63 -10.06 -4.32 2.64
CA ARG A 63 -9.15 -3.44 1.90
C ARG A 63 -9.43 -1.98 2.23
N LYS A 64 -8.37 -1.20 2.45
CA LYS A 64 -8.41 0.26 2.61
C LYS A 64 -7.69 0.88 1.42
N ARG A 65 -8.28 1.92 0.84
CA ARG A 65 -7.76 2.57 -0.36
C ARG A 65 -7.70 4.07 -0.17
N PHE A 66 -6.57 4.65 -0.56
CA PHE A 66 -6.31 6.09 -0.43
C PHE A 66 -5.23 6.52 -1.44
N PHE A 67 -5.03 7.83 -1.57
CA PHE A 67 -3.87 8.37 -2.28
C PHE A 67 -2.79 8.74 -1.26
N GLY A 68 -1.60 8.17 -1.43
CA GLY A 68 -0.52 8.23 -0.47
C GLY A 68 0.86 8.27 -1.11
N ARG A 69 1.83 8.86 -0.41
CA ARG A 69 3.26 8.82 -0.75
C ARG A 69 3.96 7.92 0.27
N LEU A 70 4.71 6.92 -0.19
CA LEU A 70 5.48 6.06 0.71
C LEU A 70 6.56 6.88 1.42
N LEU A 71 6.63 6.77 2.74
CA LEU A 71 7.60 7.47 3.59
C LEU A 71 8.74 6.53 3.99
N ALA A 72 8.39 5.34 4.49
CA ALA A 72 9.36 4.33 4.86
C ALA A 72 8.77 2.93 4.68
N GLU A 73 9.65 1.98 4.39
CA GLU A 73 9.34 0.56 4.39
C GLU A 73 10.49 -0.21 5.07
N GLU A 74 10.14 -1.19 5.89
CA GLU A 74 11.08 -2.04 6.60
C GLU A 74 10.44 -3.41 6.86
N THR A 75 11.24 -4.46 6.69
CA THR A 75 10.84 -5.82 7.04
C THR A 75 11.75 -6.32 8.14
N GLU A 76 11.18 -6.64 9.29
CA GLU A 76 11.88 -7.26 10.41
C GLU A 76 11.65 -8.76 10.39
N TYR A 77 12.71 -9.52 10.67
CA TYR A 77 12.66 -10.98 10.79
C TYR A 77 13.04 -11.38 12.20
N ASP A 78 12.25 -12.27 12.80
CA ASP A 78 12.58 -12.93 14.04
C ASP A 78 13.48 -14.13 13.73
N GLU A 79 14.74 -14.09 14.17
CA GLU A 79 15.72 -15.15 13.92
C GLU A 79 15.39 -16.47 14.62
N ILE A 80 14.58 -16.43 15.68
CA ILE A 80 14.22 -17.60 16.50
C ILE A 80 13.01 -18.31 15.89
N THR A 81 11.95 -17.56 15.62
CA THR A 81 10.68 -18.12 15.11
C THR A 81 10.65 -18.19 13.58
N GLY A 82 11.48 -17.41 12.89
CA GLY A 82 11.43 -17.21 11.44
C GLY A 82 10.33 -16.24 11.01
N ASN A 83 9.50 -15.73 11.93
CA ASN A 83 8.40 -14.83 11.63
C ASN A 83 8.90 -13.52 11.02
N ALA A 84 8.04 -12.89 10.22
CA ALA A 84 8.39 -11.65 9.54
C ALA A 84 7.31 -10.60 9.76
N THR A 85 7.72 -9.34 9.94
CA THR A 85 6.81 -8.20 10.04
C THR A 85 7.26 -7.13 9.07
N LYS A 86 6.43 -6.84 8.07
CA LYS A 86 6.62 -5.71 7.16
C LYS A 86 5.84 -4.50 7.69
N LEU A 87 6.56 -3.39 7.81
CA LEU A 87 6.04 -2.08 8.18
C LEU A 87 6.17 -1.17 6.96
N SER A 88 5.06 -0.56 6.55
CA SER A 88 5.05 0.47 5.50
C SER A 88 4.29 1.69 6.01
N SER A 89 4.91 2.87 5.93
CA SER A 89 4.29 4.14 6.33
C SER A 89 4.07 5.02 5.11
N TYR A 90 2.94 5.70 5.07
CA TYR A 90 2.56 6.58 3.98
C TYR A 90 2.08 7.92 4.52
N GLU A 91 2.42 8.99 3.83
CA GLU A 91 1.74 10.27 3.99
C GLU A 91 0.51 10.26 3.09
N GLY A 92 -0.67 10.35 3.68
CA GLY A 92 -1.91 10.53 2.93
C GLY A 92 -2.09 11.99 2.52
N ARG A 93 -2.86 12.23 1.46
CA ARG A 93 -3.14 13.58 0.92
C ARG A 93 -3.65 14.64 1.92
N THR A 94 -4.14 14.22 3.08
CA THR A 94 -4.63 15.11 4.14
C THR A 94 -3.56 15.46 5.16
N GLY A 95 -2.30 15.04 4.94
CA GLY A 95 -1.19 15.15 5.90
C GLY A 95 -1.23 14.13 7.05
N LYS A 96 -2.19 13.20 7.04
CA LYS A 96 -2.26 12.10 8.03
C LYS A 96 -1.28 11.00 7.62
N ILE A 97 -0.77 10.27 8.59
CA ILE A 97 0.14 9.15 8.35
C ILE A 97 -0.66 7.86 8.43
N VAL A 98 -0.48 6.99 7.44
CA VAL A 98 -1.05 5.65 7.41
C VAL A 98 0.06 4.64 7.68
N LEU A 99 -0.06 3.87 8.75
CA LEU A 99 0.82 2.74 9.05
C LEU A 99 0.15 1.45 8.60
N ALA A 100 0.81 0.72 7.71
CA ALA A 100 0.47 -0.63 7.34
C ALA A 100 1.42 -1.60 8.05
N VAL A 101 0.87 -2.62 8.70
CA VAL A 101 1.62 -3.71 9.32
C VAL A 101 1.13 -5.01 8.71
N HIS A 102 2.07 -5.82 8.23
CA HIS A 102 1.83 -7.17 7.72
C HIS A 102 2.71 -8.14 8.50
N HIS A 103 2.08 -8.99 9.30
CA HIS A 103 2.74 -9.96 10.15
C HIS A 103 2.52 -11.37 9.62
N VAL A 104 3.61 -12.12 9.49
CA VAL A 104 3.64 -13.49 8.97
C VAL A 104 4.11 -14.41 10.08
N ASP A 105 3.20 -15.26 10.56
CA ASP A 105 3.49 -16.34 11.50
C ASP A 105 3.57 -17.67 10.77
N TRP A 106 4.78 -18.20 10.60
CA TRP A 106 5.01 -19.45 9.86
C TRP A 106 4.46 -20.67 10.58
N ALA A 107 4.32 -20.62 11.91
CA ALA A 107 3.80 -21.73 12.70
C ALA A 107 2.32 -22.01 12.35
N ASN A 108 1.54 -20.98 12.02
CA ASN A 108 0.12 -21.10 11.71
C ASN A 108 -0.18 -21.69 10.32
N TYR A 109 0.80 -21.75 9.42
CA TYR A 109 0.59 -22.17 8.03
C TYR A 109 1.30 -23.47 7.66
N GLY A 110 1.72 -24.26 8.66
CA GLY A 110 2.17 -25.65 8.45
C GLY A 110 3.39 -25.80 7.55
N VAL A 111 4.17 -24.72 7.35
CA VAL A 111 5.44 -24.80 6.64
C VAL A 111 6.39 -25.52 7.57
N THR A 112 6.46 -26.84 7.41
CA THR A 112 7.21 -27.76 8.25
C THR A 112 8.63 -27.20 8.40
N HIS A 113 9.03 -26.86 9.64
CA HIS A 113 10.43 -26.59 9.97
C HIS A 113 11.25 -27.81 9.56
N ARG A 114 11.81 -27.77 8.35
CA ARG A 114 12.72 -28.81 7.89
C ARG A 114 14.01 -28.62 8.69
N GLN A 115 14.35 -29.62 9.49
CA GLN A 115 15.54 -29.65 10.34
C GLN A 115 16.76 -29.08 9.60
N LYS A 116 17.51 -28.19 10.26
CA LYS A 116 18.78 -27.67 9.73
C LYS A 116 19.72 -28.85 9.45
N THR A 117 19.95 -29.17 8.18
CA THR A 117 20.72 -30.36 7.78
C THR A 117 22.23 -30.12 7.81
N GLY A 118 22.68 -28.92 8.21
CA GLY A 118 24.10 -28.54 8.25
C GLY A 118 24.76 -28.42 6.87
N ASN A 119 23.98 -28.44 5.79
CA ASN A 119 24.47 -28.34 4.43
C ASN A 119 23.83 -27.14 3.72
N TRP A 120 24.52 -26.00 3.79
CA TRP A 120 24.03 -24.70 3.33
C TRP A 120 23.58 -24.71 1.85
N LEU A 121 24.20 -25.54 1.00
CA LEU A 121 23.83 -25.68 -0.40
C LEU A 121 22.49 -26.40 -0.61
N LYS A 122 22.15 -27.37 0.24
CA LYS A 122 20.87 -28.11 0.15
C LYS A 122 19.72 -27.31 0.75
N ASP A 123 19.98 -26.58 1.84
CA ASP A 123 19.01 -25.67 2.45
C ASP A 123 18.65 -24.51 1.50
N LEU A 124 19.53 -24.18 0.55
CA LEU A 124 19.32 -23.18 -0.51
C LEU A 124 18.39 -23.62 -1.65
N THR A 125 18.32 -24.93 -1.92
CA THR A 125 17.62 -25.49 -3.10
C THR A 125 16.16 -25.88 -2.83
N GLY A 126 15.74 -25.84 -1.56
CA GLY A 126 14.40 -26.21 -1.10
C GLY A 126 13.49 -25.06 -0.67
N LEU A 127 13.95 -23.81 -0.80
CA LEU A 127 13.18 -22.57 -0.66
C LEU A 127 13.42 -21.73 -1.94
N PRO A 128 12.55 -20.79 -2.31
CA PRO A 128 12.70 -19.99 -3.53
C PRO A 128 13.92 -19.05 -3.44
N SER A 129 15.13 -19.59 -3.64
CA SER A 129 16.40 -18.93 -3.96
C SER A 129 16.89 -17.82 -3.03
N VAL A 130 18.21 -17.68 -2.87
CA VAL A 130 18.88 -16.54 -2.19
C VAL A 130 18.47 -15.17 -2.75
N ARG A 131 17.85 -15.11 -3.93
CA ARG A 131 17.19 -13.88 -4.42
C ARG A 131 16.02 -13.44 -3.53
N SER A 132 15.26 -14.36 -2.92
CA SER A 132 14.14 -14.00 -2.03
C SER A 132 14.59 -13.32 -0.74
N LEU A 133 15.78 -13.62 -0.23
CA LEU A 133 16.32 -12.98 0.96
C LEU A 133 16.69 -11.51 0.75
N PHE A 134 16.85 -11.07 -0.50
CA PHE A 134 17.20 -9.69 -0.84
C PHE A 134 16.10 -8.96 -1.63
N THR A 135 15.08 -9.66 -2.13
CA THR A 135 13.97 -9.06 -2.93
C THR A 135 12.60 -9.77 -2.82
N ALA A 136 12.36 -10.76 -1.94
CA ALA A 136 11.02 -11.35 -1.87
C ALA A 136 10.10 -10.52 -0.98
N ASP A 137 9.07 -9.99 -1.61
CA ASP A 137 7.83 -9.64 -0.94
C ASP A 137 7.39 -10.78 -0.02
N LEU A 138 6.96 -10.41 1.19
CA LEU A 138 6.36 -11.36 2.12
C LEU A 138 5.19 -12.08 1.45
N PRO A 139 4.91 -13.33 1.85
CA PRO A 139 3.77 -14.04 1.30
C PRO A 139 2.47 -13.26 1.52
N ASP A 140 1.54 -13.36 0.57
CA ASP A 140 0.25 -12.67 0.58
C ASP A 140 -0.72 -13.11 1.71
N TRP A 141 -0.31 -13.94 2.66
CA TRP A 141 -1.13 -14.38 3.80
C TRP A 141 -0.59 -13.82 5.12
N GLY A 142 -1.36 -13.96 6.20
CA GLY A 142 -0.98 -13.48 7.53
C GLY A 142 -1.87 -12.35 8.03
N ASP A 143 -1.47 -11.73 9.13
CA ASP A 143 -2.26 -10.69 9.77
C ASP A 143 -1.90 -9.32 9.23
N TYR A 144 -2.93 -8.56 8.87
CA TYR A 144 -2.77 -7.19 8.40
C TYR A 144 -3.42 -6.22 9.37
N ARG A 145 -2.77 -5.09 9.60
CA ARG A 145 -3.31 -4.01 10.41
C ARG A 145 -2.99 -2.67 9.77
N VAL A 146 -3.99 -1.82 9.68
CA VAL A 146 -3.83 -0.45 9.18
C VAL A 146 -4.29 0.56 10.22
N ASP A 147 -3.35 1.35 10.72
CA ASP A 147 -3.59 2.47 11.64
C ASP A 147 -3.40 3.79 10.92
N ILE A 148 -4.21 4.78 11.30
CA ILE A 148 -4.15 6.13 10.76
C ILE A 148 -3.92 7.06 11.93
N VAL A 149 -2.84 7.82 11.87
CA VAL A 149 -2.45 8.78 12.91
C VAL A 149 -2.34 10.18 12.33
N ASP A 150 -2.56 11.18 13.19
CA ASP A 150 -2.60 12.57 12.76
C ASP A 150 -1.21 13.20 12.70
N THR A 151 -0.29 12.73 13.53
CA THR A 151 1.07 13.27 13.64
C THR A 151 2.10 12.16 13.78
N ALA A 152 3.38 12.48 13.49
CA ALA A 152 4.46 11.52 13.62
C ALA A 152 4.63 11.03 15.07
N GLU A 153 4.39 11.88 16.06
CA GLU A 153 4.53 11.52 17.49
C GLU A 153 3.58 10.39 17.90
N GLN A 154 2.39 10.33 17.31
CA GLN A 154 1.42 9.25 17.54
C GLN A 154 1.87 7.92 16.91
N LEU A 155 2.79 7.95 15.93
CA LEU A 155 3.37 6.75 15.33
C LEU A 155 4.41 6.09 16.25
N LYS A 156 5.15 6.89 17.02
CA LYS A 156 6.26 6.42 17.88
C LYS A 156 5.93 5.22 18.79
N PRO A 157 4.77 5.15 19.48
CA PRO A 157 4.44 3.99 20.32
C PRO A 157 4.02 2.74 19.53
N LEU A 158 3.79 2.84 18.21
CA LEU A 158 3.27 1.76 17.37
C LEU A 158 4.35 0.99 16.60
N VAL A 159 5.56 1.54 16.52
CA VAL A 159 6.64 1.04 15.64
C VAL A 159 8.00 1.09 16.35
N PRO A 160 8.97 0.30 15.88
CA PRO A 160 10.36 0.39 16.32
C PRO A 160 10.96 1.80 16.08
N GLU A 161 11.87 2.21 16.96
CA GLU A 161 12.47 3.56 16.95
C GLU A 161 13.14 3.89 15.60
N ARG A 162 13.84 2.92 15.01
CA ARG A 162 14.50 3.07 13.71
C ARG A 162 13.50 3.39 12.59
N PHE A 163 12.38 2.68 12.54
CA PHE A 163 11.33 2.90 11.55
C PHE A 163 10.64 4.26 11.76
N TYR A 164 10.40 4.64 13.01
CA TYR A 164 9.88 5.97 13.37
C TYR A 164 10.81 7.08 12.86
N ALA A 165 12.11 6.99 13.13
CA ALA A 165 13.09 7.99 12.72
C ALA A 165 13.13 8.16 11.19
N ARG A 166 13.09 7.05 10.44
CA ARG A 166 13.03 7.08 8.96
C ARG A 166 11.74 7.73 8.46
N THR A 167 10.60 7.37 9.05
CA THR A 167 9.30 7.96 8.69
C THR A 167 9.28 9.47 8.98
N ALA A 168 9.80 9.89 10.14
CA ALA A 168 9.88 11.30 10.51
C ALA A 168 10.79 12.12 9.58
N ALA A 169 11.95 11.57 9.20
CA ALA A 169 12.85 12.21 8.23
C ALA A 169 12.20 12.36 6.84
N ALA A 170 11.43 11.36 6.39
CA ALA A 170 10.76 11.41 5.08
C ALA A 170 9.58 12.40 5.00
N LEU A 171 8.97 12.77 6.15
CA LEU A 171 7.92 13.79 6.24
C LEU A 171 8.46 15.21 6.06
N ARG A 172 9.73 15.44 6.42
CA ARG A 172 10.43 16.71 6.24
C ARG A 172 11.75 16.42 5.55
N PRO A 173 11.74 16.11 4.25
CA PRO A 173 12.98 15.83 3.55
C PRO A 173 13.88 17.05 3.66
N GLU A 174 15.03 16.90 4.32
CA GLU A 174 16.10 17.89 4.26
C GLU A 174 16.61 17.88 2.82
N VAL A 175 16.25 18.92 2.06
CA VAL A 175 16.77 19.11 0.71
C VAL A 175 18.10 19.82 0.83
N GLU A 176 19.18 19.11 0.54
CA GLU A 176 20.51 19.68 0.40
C GLU A 176 20.76 19.99 -1.08
N ASP A 177 20.95 21.26 -1.41
CA ASP A 177 21.37 21.68 -2.74
C ASP A 177 22.84 21.34 -2.92
N LEU A 178 23.12 20.30 -3.71
CA LEU A 178 24.48 19.88 -4.06
C LEU A 178 24.96 20.63 -5.31
N ASP A 179 26.16 21.22 -5.24
CA ASP A 179 26.85 21.86 -6.39
C ASP A 179 27.71 20.80 -7.11
N VAL A 180 27.04 19.86 -7.79
CA VAL A 180 27.66 18.74 -8.55
C VAL A 180 27.25 18.69 -10.01
#